data_AF-A0A3N5TYX6-F1
#
_entry.id   AF-A0A3N5TYX6-F1
#
_cell.length_a   1.000
_cell.length_b   1.000
_cell.length_c   1.000
_cell.angle_alpha   90.00
_cell.angle_beta   90.00
_cell.angle_gamma   90.00
#
_symmetry.space_group_name_H-M   'P 1'
#
loop_
_entity.id
_entity.type
_entity.pdbx_description
1 polymer ?
#
loop_
_entity_poly.entity_id
_entity_poly.type
_entity_poly.pdbx_seq_one_letter_code
_entity_poly.pdbx_strand_id
1 'polypeptide(L)'
;MRRLFRRHIRKTLAQDIPPVLQEANFVFDKGEYGRAGELFERIAETASARGGQRAPLFHLQAGRARILAGQTSLGMPSLQRGLELLAERKLFPKLQQAGMRVISELNEHGLKDEAAALETWLKTVLPSVPSFD
;
A
#
# COMPACT_ATOMS: atom_id res chain seq x y z
N MET A 1 -27.85 -41.01 16.05
CA MET A 1 -27.06 -39.96 16.72
C MET A 1 -25.57 -40.18 16.47
N ARG A 2 -24.86 -39.20 15.89
CA ARG A 2 -23.42 -38.89 16.07
C ARG A 2 -22.94 -37.96 14.95
N ARG A 3 -23.23 -36.65 15.08
CA ARG A 3 -22.54 -35.56 14.37
C ARG A 3 -21.69 -34.82 15.38
N LEU A 4 -20.53 -35.35 15.76
CA LEU A 4 -19.66 -34.70 16.75
C LEU A 4 -18.16 -34.87 16.46
N PHE A 5 -17.70 -34.76 15.20
CA PHE A 5 -16.25 -34.69 14.93
C PHE A 5 -15.92 -33.82 13.71
N ARG A 6 -16.57 -32.65 13.56
CA ARG A 6 -16.25 -31.73 12.45
C ARG A 6 -16.10 -30.26 12.87
N ARG A 7 -15.75 -30.00 14.14
CA ARG A 7 -15.59 -28.63 14.65
C ARG A 7 -14.17 -28.24 15.09
N HIS A 8 -13.19 -29.14 15.04
CA HIS A 8 -11.85 -28.86 15.54
C HIS A 8 -10.76 -28.65 14.47
N ILE A 9 -11.08 -28.77 13.17
CA ILE A 9 -10.09 -28.60 12.07
C ILE A 9 -10.16 -27.20 11.43
N ARG A 10 -10.99 -26.29 11.93
CA ARG A 10 -11.09 -24.91 11.37
C ARG A 10 -10.18 -23.88 12.03
N LYS A 11 -9.43 -24.26 13.07
CA LYS A 11 -8.51 -23.33 13.79
C LYS A 11 -7.07 -23.35 13.30
N THR A 12 -6.69 -24.26 12.40
CA THR A 12 -5.30 -24.42 11.92
C THR A 12 -5.06 -23.85 10.51
N LEU A 13 -6.04 -23.14 9.93
CA LEU A 13 -5.95 -22.50 8.62
C LEU A 13 -6.35 -21.02 8.62
N ALA A 14 -6.58 -20.43 9.80
CA ALA A 14 -6.51 -18.98 9.92
C ALA A 14 -5.04 -18.64 9.73
N GLN A 15 -4.67 -18.11 8.56
CA GLN A 15 -3.33 -17.56 8.36
C GLN A 15 -3.08 -16.56 9.48
N ASP A 16 -2.17 -16.89 10.40
CA ASP A 16 -1.79 -15.99 11.48
C ASP A 16 -1.27 -14.69 10.84
N ILE A 17 -2.07 -13.64 10.93
CA ILE A 17 -1.68 -12.31 10.47
C ILE A 17 -0.42 -11.94 11.24
N PRO A 18 0.70 -11.58 10.58
CA PRO A 18 1.94 -11.27 11.27
C PRO A 18 1.71 -10.25 12.40
N PRO A 19 2.28 -10.44 13.59
CA PRO A 19 2.02 -9.56 14.74
C PRO A 19 2.34 -8.10 14.44
N VAL A 20 3.39 -7.84 13.65
CA VAL A 20 3.77 -6.49 13.19
C VAL A 20 2.67 -5.83 12.34
N LEU A 21 1.93 -6.61 11.54
CA LEU A 21 0.83 -6.09 10.73
C LEU A 21 -0.41 -5.82 11.60
N GLN A 22 -0.66 -6.63 12.61
CA GLN A 22 -1.70 -6.37 13.59
C GLN A 22 -1.42 -5.08 14.37
N GLU A 23 -0.16 -4.90 14.81
CA GLU A 23 0.27 -3.68 15.49
C GLU A 23 0.14 -2.46 14.58
N ALA A 24 0.63 -2.53 13.33
CA ALA A 24 0.54 -1.43 12.36
C ALA A 24 -0.90 -0.96 12.15
N ASN A 25 -1.84 -1.90 11.96
CA ASN A 25 -3.26 -1.58 11.83
C ASN A 25 -3.82 -0.99 13.13
N PHE A 26 -3.49 -1.56 14.28
CA PHE A 26 -3.97 -1.08 15.57
C PHE A 26 -3.55 0.36 15.86
N VAL A 27 -2.28 0.72 15.60
CA VAL A 27 -1.81 2.09 15.80
C VAL A 27 -2.38 3.05 14.74
N PHE A 28 -2.56 2.58 13.50
CA PHE A 28 -3.23 3.36 12.45
C PHE A 28 -4.67 3.71 12.83
N ASP A 29 -5.43 2.72 13.33
CA ASP A 29 -6.83 2.90 13.75
C ASP A 29 -6.95 3.83 14.97
N LYS A 30 -5.90 3.93 15.78
CA LYS A 30 -5.79 4.90 16.89
C LYS A 30 -5.42 6.32 16.45
N GLY A 31 -5.08 6.53 15.18
CA GLY A 31 -4.60 7.82 14.69
C GLY A 31 -3.12 8.08 14.96
N GLU A 32 -2.36 7.09 15.45
CA GLU A 32 -0.89 7.17 15.60
C GLU A 32 -0.21 6.95 14.24
N TYR A 33 -0.52 7.82 13.27
CA TYR A 33 -0.20 7.60 11.86
C TYR A 33 1.31 7.59 11.56
N GLY A 34 2.12 8.37 12.29
CA GLY A 34 3.58 8.34 12.13
C GLY A 34 4.17 6.98 12.45
N ARG A 35 3.81 6.41 13.62
CA ARG A 35 4.21 5.07 14.05
C ARG A 35 3.66 3.99 13.12
N ALA A 36 2.42 4.13 12.67
CA ALA A 36 1.84 3.22 11.69
C ALA A 36 2.67 3.19 10.39
N GLY A 37 3.08 4.36 9.91
CA GLY A 37 3.93 4.51 8.72
C GLY A 37 5.24 3.75 8.84
N GLU A 38 5.94 3.89 9.96
CA GLU A 38 7.19 3.15 10.24
C GLU A 38 6.99 1.62 10.22
N LEU A 39 5.92 1.13 10.86
CA LEU A 39 5.63 -0.30 10.90
C LEU A 39 5.27 -0.84 9.51
N PHE A 40 4.45 -0.13 8.74
CA PHE A 40 4.11 -0.53 7.37
C PHE A 40 5.33 -0.52 6.46
N GLU A 41 6.23 0.46 6.59
CA GLU A 41 7.46 0.52 5.80
C GLU A 41 8.36 -0.69 6.09
N ARG A 42 8.56 -1.02 7.36
CA ARG A 42 9.33 -2.21 7.75
C ARG A 42 8.75 -3.50 7.17
N ILE A 43 7.42 -3.63 7.17
CA ILE A 43 6.72 -4.76 6.53
C ILE A 43 6.98 -4.75 5.01
N ALA A 44 6.89 -3.58 4.39
CA ALA A 44 7.08 -3.39 2.95
C ALA A 44 8.48 -3.78 2.52
N GLU A 45 9.52 -3.30 3.22
CA GLU A 45 10.92 -3.62 2.97
C GLU A 45 11.18 -5.11 3.10
N THR A 46 10.69 -5.73 4.18
CA THR A 46 10.84 -7.18 4.41
C THR A 46 10.15 -7.99 3.32
N ALA A 47 8.95 -7.56 2.89
CA ALA A 47 8.22 -8.20 1.80
C ALA A 47 8.93 -7.99 0.45
N SER A 48 9.48 -6.81 0.20
CA SER A 48 10.17 -6.44 -1.04
C SER A 48 11.45 -7.23 -1.22
N ALA A 49 12.25 -7.37 -0.16
CA ALA A 49 13.46 -8.19 -0.13
C ALA A 49 13.23 -9.67 -0.50
N ARG A 50 11.99 -10.16 -0.37
CA ARG A 50 11.60 -11.54 -0.72
C ARG A 50 10.80 -11.63 -2.02
N GLY A 51 10.70 -10.55 -2.80
CA GLY A 51 9.88 -10.50 -4.01
C GLY A 51 8.37 -10.61 -3.74
N GLY A 52 7.93 -10.29 -2.53
CA GLY A 52 6.55 -10.49 -2.08
C GLY A 52 5.53 -9.72 -2.91
N GLN A 53 4.46 -10.40 -3.31
CA GLN A 53 3.37 -9.81 -4.11
C GLN A 53 2.72 -8.60 -3.44
N ARG A 54 2.67 -8.58 -2.10
CA ARG A 54 2.03 -7.52 -1.30
C ARG A 54 2.94 -6.33 -0.97
N ALA A 55 4.23 -6.38 -1.29
CA ALA A 55 5.17 -5.30 -1.00
C ALA A 55 4.69 -3.91 -1.50
N PRO A 56 4.13 -3.77 -2.73
CA PRO A 56 3.59 -2.49 -3.18
C PRO A 56 2.51 -1.91 -2.26
N LEU A 57 1.62 -2.78 -1.76
CA LEU A 57 0.49 -2.34 -0.93
C LEU A 57 0.97 -1.80 0.42
N PHE A 58 2.01 -2.40 1.01
CA PHE A 58 2.55 -1.93 2.28
C PHE A 58 3.34 -0.64 2.12
N HIS A 59 4.07 -0.47 1.02
CA HIS A 59 4.72 0.81 0.70
C HIS A 59 3.69 1.94 0.53
N LEU A 60 2.60 1.69 -0.21
CA LEU A 60 1.51 2.65 -0.37
C LEU A 60 0.84 3.01 0.96
N GLN A 61 0.59 1.99 1.81
CA GLN A 61 -0.03 2.21 3.12
C GLN A 61 0.91 2.96 4.08
N ALA A 62 2.22 2.70 4.04
CA ALA A 62 3.22 3.44 4.81
C ALA A 62 3.22 4.92 4.42
N GLY A 63 3.25 5.19 3.11
CA GLY A 63 3.18 6.54 2.57
C GLY A 63 1.91 7.27 3.00
N ARG A 64 0.75 6.63 2.84
CA ARG A 64 -0.55 7.17 3.27
C ARG A 64 -0.58 7.52 4.76
N ALA A 65 -0.09 6.63 5.62
CA ALA A 65 -0.01 6.90 7.05
C ALA A 65 0.87 8.12 7.35
N ARG A 66 2.01 8.25 6.67
CA ARG A 66 2.87 9.44 6.84
C ARG A 66 2.24 10.73 6.33
N ILE A 67 1.49 10.71 5.24
CA ILE A 67 0.72 11.88 4.78
C ILE A 67 -0.31 12.29 5.85
N LEU A 68 -1.05 11.34 6.42
CA LEU A 68 -2.00 11.61 7.50
C LEU A 68 -1.32 12.16 8.76
N ALA A 69 -0.04 11.81 8.99
CA ALA A 69 0.78 12.35 10.08
C ALA A 69 1.37 13.75 9.77
N GLY A 70 1.14 14.31 8.58
CA GLY A 70 1.79 15.54 8.12
C GLY A 70 3.28 15.38 7.78
N GLN A 71 3.76 14.15 7.67
CA GLN A 71 5.16 13.80 7.40
C GLN A 71 5.42 13.58 5.91
N THR A 72 5.04 14.54 5.07
CA THR A 72 5.08 14.41 3.60
C THR A 72 6.43 14.00 3.06
N SER A 73 7.51 14.60 3.58
CA SER A 73 8.89 14.30 3.17
C SER A 73 9.28 12.84 3.39
N LEU A 74 8.72 12.19 4.41
CA LEU A 74 8.93 10.77 4.70
C LEU A 74 7.91 9.87 3.97
N GLY A 75 6.71 10.37 3.67
CA GLY A 75 5.64 9.60 3.04
C GLY A 75 5.80 9.42 1.53
N MET A 76 6.27 10.47 0.85
CA MET A 76 6.41 10.47 -0.61
C MET A 76 7.33 9.38 -1.16
N PRO A 77 8.52 9.11 -0.59
CA PRO A 77 9.36 8.00 -1.03
C PRO A 77 8.67 6.64 -0.94
N SER A 78 7.90 6.38 0.12
CA SER A 78 7.17 5.13 0.28
C SER A 78 6.04 4.99 -0.77
N LEU A 79 5.31 6.07 -1.06
CA LEU A 79 4.29 6.09 -2.12
C LEU A 79 4.91 5.79 -3.49
N GLN A 80 5.98 6.49 -3.84
CA GLN A 80 6.70 6.32 -5.10
C GLN A 80 7.19 4.88 -5.24
N ARG A 81 7.86 4.33 -4.22
CA ARG A 81 8.35 2.95 -4.26
C ARG A 81 7.23 1.94 -4.46
N GLY A 82 6.08 2.15 -3.83
CA GLY A 82 4.90 1.29 -4.01
C GLY A 82 4.41 1.27 -5.46
N LEU A 83 4.35 2.44 -6.10
CA LEU A 83 3.92 2.57 -7.50
C LEU A 83 4.99 2.03 -8.48
N GLU A 84 6.28 2.31 -8.23
CA GLU A 84 7.39 1.75 -9.00
C GLU A 84 7.37 0.23 -9.01
N LEU A 85 7.15 -0.41 -7.85
CA LEU A 85 7.06 -1.87 -7.80
C LEU A 85 5.88 -2.41 -8.63
N LEU A 86 4.77 -1.68 -8.75
CA LEU A 86 3.67 -2.06 -9.65
C LEU A 86 4.08 -1.92 -11.12
N ALA A 87 4.81 -0.84 -11.46
CA ALA A 87 5.33 -0.60 -12.80
C ALA A 87 6.37 -1.66 -13.22
N GLU A 88 7.36 -1.94 -12.35
CA GLU A 88 8.39 -2.98 -12.54
C GLU A 88 7.76 -4.36 -12.82
N ARG A 89 6.65 -4.64 -12.13
CA ARG A 89 5.89 -5.90 -12.27
C ARG A 89 4.88 -5.89 -13.42
N LYS A 90 4.83 -4.81 -14.21
CA LYS A 90 3.90 -4.60 -15.34
C LYS A 90 2.43 -4.72 -14.94
N LEU A 91 2.10 -4.41 -13.68
CA LEU A 91 0.74 -4.43 -13.15
C LEU A 91 0.02 -3.11 -13.46
N PHE A 92 0.00 -2.70 -14.73
CA PHE A 92 -0.44 -1.37 -15.17
C PHE A 92 -1.88 -1.00 -14.75
N PRO A 93 -2.88 -1.91 -14.79
CA PRO A 93 -4.21 -1.56 -14.29
C PRO A 93 -4.21 -1.21 -12.79
N LYS A 94 -3.42 -1.94 -11.99
CA LYS A 94 -3.27 -1.65 -10.56
C LYS A 94 -2.46 -0.39 -10.32
N LEU A 95 -1.43 -0.14 -11.12
CA LEU A 95 -0.63 1.09 -11.09
C LEU A 95 -1.52 2.30 -11.35
N GLN A 96 -2.35 2.28 -12.39
CA GLN A 96 -3.25 3.38 -12.71
C GLN A 96 -4.24 3.63 -11.58
N GLN A 97 -4.90 2.58 -11.08
CA GLN A 97 -5.87 2.71 -9.99
C GLN A 97 -5.22 3.25 -8.70
N ALA A 98 -4.08 2.67 -8.30
CA ALA A 98 -3.36 3.11 -7.11
C ALA A 98 -2.83 4.55 -7.26
N GLY A 99 -2.29 4.88 -8.44
CA GLY A 99 -1.77 6.21 -8.76
C GLY A 99 -2.86 7.27 -8.69
N MET A 100 -4.01 7.05 -9.32
CA MET A 100 -5.15 7.98 -9.25
C MET A 100 -5.64 8.18 -7.82
N ARG A 101 -5.69 7.09 -7.02
CA ARG A 101 -6.06 7.18 -5.61
C ARG A 101 -5.07 8.03 -4.82
N VAL A 102 -3.77 7.79 -4.99
CA VAL A 102 -2.73 8.56 -4.31
C VAL A 102 -2.78 10.03 -4.71
N ILE A 103 -2.98 10.33 -6.00
CA ILE A 103 -3.14 11.71 -6.49
C ILE A 103 -4.36 12.39 -5.83
N SER A 104 -5.50 11.70 -5.72
CA SER A 104 -6.68 12.23 -5.02
C SER A 104 -6.37 12.54 -3.57
N GLU A 105 -5.77 11.58 -2.85
CA GLU A 105 -5.42 11.73 -1.44
C GLU A 105 -4.42 12.89 -1.24
N LEU A 106 -3.39 13.03 -2.08
CA LEU A 106 -2.46 14.16 -2.02
C LEU A 106 -3.16 15.50 -2.24
N ASN A 107 -4.07 15.60 -3.22
CA ASN A 107 -4.83 16.82 -3.47
C ASN A 107 -5.76 17.18 -2.30
N GLU A 108 -6.42 16.19 -1.69
CA GLU A 108 -7.25 16.37 -0.49
C GLU A 108 -6.45 16.92 0.69
N HIS A 109 -5.17 16.56 0.78
CA HIS A 109 -4.24 17.07 1.79
C HIS A 109 -3.50 18.36 1.39
N GLY A 110 -3.85 18.97 0.24
CA GLY A 110 -3.23 20.21 -0.25
C GLY A 110 -1.84 20.05 -0.87
N LEU A 111 -1.37 18.81 -1.06
CA LEU A 111 -0.06 18.45 -1.61
C LEU A 111 -0.10 18.43 -3.14
N LYS A 112 -0.41 19.60 -3.73
CA LYS A 112 -0.68 19.74 -5.17
C LYS A 112 0.56 19.56 -6.03
N ASP A 113 1.72 20.00 -5.55
CA ASP A 113 2.98 19.89 -6.29
C ASP A 113 3.41 18.42 -6.38
N GLU A 114 3.29 17.67 -5.28
CA GLU A 114 3.54 16.23 -5.23
C GLU A 114 2.55 15.46 -6.11
N ALA A 115 1.27 15.83 -6.07
CA ALA A 115 0.23 15.23 -6.90
C ALA A 115 0.52 15.44 -8.41
N ALA A 116 0.88 16.66 -8.80
CA ALA A 116 1.21 16.99 -10.19
C ALA A 116 2.46 16.26 -10.67
N ALA A 117 3.52 16.22 -9.85
CA ALA A 117 4.73 15.46 -10.16
C ALA A 117 4.44 13.97 -10.36
N LEU A 118 3.58 13.40 -9.52
CA LEU A 118 3.18 12.01 -9.62
C LEU A 118 2.31 11.74 -10.85
N GLU A 119 1.41 12.66 -11.21
CA GLU A 119 0.61 12.57 -12.42
C GLU A 119 1.49 12.58 -13.69
N THR A 120 2.47 13.48 -13.75
CA THR A 120 3.43 13.54 -14.85
C THR A 120 4.20 12.23 -14.96
N TRP A 121 4.67 11.67 -13.85
CA TRP A 121 5.37 10.37 -13.84
C TRP A 121 4.45 9.22 -14.27
N LEU A 122 3.19 9.17 -13.83
CA LEU A 122 2.27 8.11 -14.27
C LEU A 122 2.03 8.14 -15.78
N LYS A 123 1.96 9.32 -16.40
CA LYS A 123 1.80 9.47 -17.85
C LYS A 123 3.01 8.96 -18.64
N THR A 124 4.22 8.98 -18.07
CA THR A 124 5.42 8.45 -18.74
C THR A 124 5.55 6.94 -18.60
N VAL A 125 5.02 6.36 -17.52
CA VAL A 125 5.14 4.93 -17.19
C VAL A 125 3.98 4.10 -17.72
N LEU A 126 2.76 4.63 -17.71
CA LEU A 126 1.60 3.92 -18.24
C LEU A 126 1.71 3.80 -19.76
N PRO A 127 1.47 2.61 -20.34
CA PRO A 127 1.37 2.50 -21.78
C PRO A 127 0.22 3.40 -22.27
N SER A 128 0.47 4.15 -23.33
CA SER A 128 -0.59 4.76 -24.14
C SER A 128 -1.56 3.65 -24.51
N VAL A 129 -2.72 3.62 -23.85
CA VAL A 129 -3.77 2.65 -24.19
C VAL A 129 -4.29 3.09 -25.56
N PRO A 130 -4.16 2.30 -26.64
CA PRO A 130 -4.93 2.58 -27.83
C PRO A 130 -6.40 2.37 -27.45
N SER A 131 -7.18 3.44 -27.49
CA SER A 131 -8.63 3.36 -27.47
C SER A 131 -9.07 2.48 -28.64
N PHE A 132 -9.48 1.26 -28.36
CA PHE A 132 -10.23 0.46 -29.32
C PHE A 132 -11.69 0.90 -29.15
N ASP A 133 -12.14 1.73 -30.09
CA ASP A 133 -13.55 2.07 -30.32
C ASP A 133 -14.38 0.83 -30.68
#